data_AF-A0A4S1ZGQ8-F1
#
_entry.id   AF-A0A4S1ZGQ8-F1
#
_cell.length_a   1.000
_cell.length_b   1.000
_cell.length_c   1.000
_cell.angle_alpha   90.00
_cell.angle_beta   90.00
_cell.angle_gamma   90.00
#
_symmetry.space_group_name_H-M   'P 1'
#
loop_
_entity.id
_entity.type
_entity.pdbx_description
1 polymer ?
#
loop_
_entity_poly.entity_id
_entity_poly.type
_entity_poly.pdbx_seq_one_letter_code
_entity_poly.pdbx_strand_id
1 'polypeptide(L)'
;MNNKSNKRFVWMDMLNITACMSVVLLHSGNEIDNWKGGELSIEHYWDLFLNTFFFWPVPVFFMLSCCNTMNLAEKQEQFYIRRFMRVGIPFVVWSLIYFFFNITFRGENYDIKSFIQNFLVGHFNPNMWFFIPLFGLYLSMPYLRILYHGMSDRERSLFFCFHFWLVPYIHILQLYVP
;
A
#
# COMPACT_ATOMS: atom_id res chain seq x y z
N MET A 1 13.37 31.15 18.14
CA MET A 1 12.48 30.12 17.56
C MET A 1 13.10 29.66 16.24
N ASN A 2 13.75 28.50 16.23
CA ASN A 2 14.49 28.02 15.06
C ASN A 2 13.50 27.54 13.99
N ASN A 3 13.33 28.33 12.94
CA ASN A 3 12.53 28.00 11.78
C ASN A 3 13.27 26.90 11.01
N LYS A 4 13.11 25.63 11.42
CA LYS A 4 13.56 24.49 10.62
C LYS A 4 12.78 24.56 9.31
N SER A 5 13.39 25.12 8.27
CA SER A 5 12.85 25.05 6.91
C SER A 5 12.59 23.58 6.62
N ASN A 6 11.32 23.18 6.52
CA ASN A 6 10.97 21.85 6.05
C ASN A 6 11.58 21.72 4.66
N LYS A 7 12.68 20.97 4.55
CA LYS A 7 13.38 20.78 3.30
C LYS A 7 12.46 19.96 2.40
N ARG A 8 11.80 20.65 1.46
CA ARG A 8 10.90 20.05 0.50
C ARG A 8 11.73 19.37 -0.59
N PHE A 9 11.47 18.08 -0.83
CA PHE A 9 12.15 17.30 -1.84
C PHE A 9 11.24 17.17 -3.07
N VAL A 10 11.56 17.91 -4.15
CA VAL A 10 10.75 17.94 -5.38
C VAL A 10 10.55 16.54 -5.98
N TRP A 11 11.57 15.68 -5.93
CA TRP A 11 11.48 14.32 -6.44
C TRP A 11 10.43 13.48 -5.69
N MET A 12 10.24 13.70 -4.38
CA MET A 12 9.22 13.00 -3.59
C MET A 12 7.82 13.44 -4.00
N ASP A 13 7.64 14.73 -4.29
CA ASP A 13 6.38 15.26 -4.77
C ASP A 13 6.04 14.74 -6.16
N MET A 14 7.02 14.72 -7.07
CA MET A 14 6.84 14.17 -8.42
C MET A 14 6.47 12.70 -8.36
N LEU A 15 7.17 11.89 -7.56
CA LEU A 15 6.83 10.47 -7.36
C LEU A 15 5.44 10.28 -6.76
N ASN A 16 5.03 11.10 -5.78
CA ASN A 16 3.67 11.04 -5.24
C ASN A 16 2.63 11.35 -6.31
N ILE A 17 2.82 12.43 -7.07
CA ILE A 17 1.89 12.87 -8.10
C ILE A 17 1.73 11.80 -9.18
N THR A 18 2.85 11.28 -9.70
CA THR A 18 2.81 10.23 -10.73
C THR A 18 2.26 8.92 -10.19
N ALA A 19 2.59 8.53 -8.95
CA ALA A 19 2.02 7.34 -8.31
C ALA A 19 0.50 7.47 -8.14
N CYS A 20 0.00 8.63 -7.70
CA CYS A 20 -1.44 8.87 -7.60
C CYS A 20 -2.14 8.80 -8.96
N MET A 21 -1.56 9.38 -10.01
CA MET A 21 -2.10 9.27 -11.38
C MET A 21 -2.15 7.82 -11.85
N SER A 22 -1.08 7.06 -11.63
CA SER A 22 -0.99 5.65 -11.98
C SER A 22 -2.07 4.80 -11.30
N VAL A 23 -2.38 5.05 -10.02
CA VAL A 23 -3.48 4.34 -9.33
C VAL A 23 -4.84 4.62 -9.99
N VAL A 24 -5.11 5.88 -10.33
CA VAL A 24 -6.37 6.26 -10.99
C VAL A 24 -6.47 5.59 -12.36
N LEU A 25 -5.38 5.58 -13.13
CA LEU A 25 -5.32 4.94 -14.45
C LEU A 25 -5.48 3.41 -14.34
N LEU A 26 -4.82 2.78 -13.36
CA LEU A 26 -4.92 1.35 -13.14
C LEU A 26 -6.35 0.93 -12.79
N HIS A 27 -7.07 1.68 -11.95
CA HIS A 27 -8.46 1.36 -11.59
C HIS A 27 -9.51 1.84 -12.60
N SER A 28 -9.08 2.42 -13.72
CA SER A 28 -10.00 2.81 -14.80
C SER A 28 -10.30 1.65 -15.77
N GLY A 29 -9.42 0.64 -15.82
CA GLY A 29 -9.65 -0.60 -16.57
C GLY A 29 -10.25 -1.67 -15.67
N ASN A 30 -11.30 -2.36 -16.14
CA ASN A 30 -12.00 -3.41 -15.39
C ASN A 30 -12.40 -4.59 -16.29
N GLU A 31 -11.73 -4.80 -17.43
CA GLU A 31 -12.16 -5.73 -18.47
C GLU A 31 -11.41 -7.08 -18.41
N ILE A 32 -10.13 -7.08 -18.04
CA ILE A 32 -9.30 -8.30 -17.95
C ILE A 32 -9.79 -9.27 -16.89
N ASP A 33 -10.13 -8.76 -15.71
CA ASP A 33 -10.60 -9.61 -14.61
C ASP A 33 -11.95 -10.28 -14.95
N ASN A 34 -12.67 -9.76 -15.94
CA ASN A 34 -13.95 -10.28 -16.42
C ASN A 34 -13.83 -11.14 -17.70
N TRP A 35 -12.62 -11.32 -18.23
CA TRP A 35 -12.42 -12.12 -19.45
C TRP A 35 -12.60 -13.62 -19.17
N LYS A 36 -13.61 -14.22 -19.78
CA LYS A 36 -13.97 -15.64 -19.60
C LYS A 36 -13.45 -16.56 -20.72
N GLY A 37 -12.44 -16.10 -21.47
CA GLY A 37 -11.91 -16.79 -22.65
C GLY A 37 -12.58 -16.34 -23.95
N GLY A 38 -11.87 -16.51 -25.08
CA GLY A 38 -12.31 -16.08 -26.41
C GLY A 38 -11.27 -15.23 -27.14
N GLU A 39 -11.67 -14.50 -28.18
CA GLU A 39 -10.79 -13.57 -28.88
C GLU A 39 -10.51 -12.32 -28.04
N LEU A 40 -9.28 -11.83 -28.06
CA LEU A 40 -8.88 -10.60 -27.38
C LEU A 40 -9.32 -9.38 -28.19
N SER A 41 -10.19 -8.56 -27.61
CA SER A 41 -10.56 -7.25 -28.16
C SER A 41 -9.48 -6.19 -27.85
N ILE A 42 -9.55 -5.05 -28.54
CA ILE A 42 -8.69 -3.87 -28.29
C ILE A 42 -8.76 -3.41 -26.82
N GLU A 43 -9.92 -3.56 -26.17
CA GLU A 43 -10.17 -3.15 -24.79
C GLU A 43 -9.38 -4.02 -23.80
N HIS A 44 -9.29 -5.33 -24.07
CA HIS A 44 -8.45 -6.24 -23.27
C HIS A 44 -6.97 -5.88 -23.38
N TYR A 45 -6.47 -5.54 -24.57
CA TYR A 45 -5.08 -5.09 -24.73
C TYR A 45 -4.82 -3.76 -24.03
N TRP A 46 -5.79 -2.85 -24.06
CA TRP A 46 -5.70 -1.58 -23.34
C TRP A 46 -5.63 -1.79 -21.82
N ASP A 47 -6.50 -2.63 -21.28
CA ASP A 47 -6.50 -2.96 -19.86
C ASP A 47 -5.21 -3.68 -19.42
N LEU A 48 -4.64 -4.53 -20.29
CA LEU A 48 -3.36 -5.23 -20.02
C LEU A 48 -2.23 -4.22 -19.92
N PHE A 49 -2.23 -3.25 -20.84
CA PHE A 49 -1.27 -2.16 -20.84
C PHE A 49 -1.38 -1.33 -19.56
N LEU A 50 -2.60 -0.96 -19.15
CA LEU A 50 -2.82 -0.21 -17.91
C LEU A 50 -2.32 -0.98 -16.68
N ASN A 51 -2.74 -2.25 -16.55
CA ASN A 51 -2.35 -3.10 -15.43
C ASN A 51 -0.85 -3.33 -15.38
N THR A 52 -0.16 -3.50 -16.52
CA THR A 52 1.28 -3.75 -16.53
C THR A 52 2.09 -2.47 -16.27
N PHE A 53 1.73 -1.38 -16.95
CA PHE A 53 2.51 -0.16 -16.94
C PHE A 53 2.31 0.67 -15.67
N PHE A 54 1.12 0.61 -15.05
CA PHE A 54 0.76 1.41 -13.89
C PHE A 54 0.71 0.63 -12.56
N PHE A 55 1.27 -0.60 -12.49
CA PHE A 55 1.28 -1.43 -11.27
C PHE A 55 2.22 -0.98 -10.14
N TRP A 56 3.19 -0.12 -10.46
CA TRP A 56 4.27 0.29 -9.55
C TRP A 56 3.92 1.23 -8.36
N PRO A 57 2.74 1.85 -8.21
CA PRO A 57 2.50 2.84 -7.13
C PRO A 57 2.63 2.31 -5.71
N VAL A 58 2.18 1.07 -5.45
CA VAL A 58 2.15 0.49 -4.10
C VAL A 58 3.54 0.49 -3.42
N PRO A 59 4.61 -0.08 -4.03
CA PRO A 59 5.94 -0.02 -3.44
C PRO A 59 6.47 1.41 -3.30
N VAL A 60 6.11 2.33 -4.20
CA VAL A 60 6.51 3.74 -4.10
C VAL A 60 5.85 4.42 -2.89
N PHE A 61 4.58 4.17 -2.60
CA PHE A 61 3.93 4.72 -1.41
C PHE A 61 4.54 4.19 -0.11
N PHE A 62 4.94 2.92 -0.06
CA PHE A 62 5.68 2.38 1.08
C PHE A 62 7.06 3.03 1.22
N MET A 63 7.81 3.16 0.12
CA MET A 63 9.11 3.85 0.12
C MET A 63 8.99 5.29 0.62
N LEU A 64 8.05 6.08 0.07
CA LEU A 64 7.83 7.46 0.46
C LEU A 64 7.37 7.56 1.92
N SER A 65 6.55 6.62 2.40
CA SER A 65 6.18 6.51 3.81
C SER A 65 7.42 6.28 4.69
N CYS A 66 8.29 5.34 4.34
CA CYS A 66 9.55 5.08 5.04
C CYS A 66 10.46 6.32 5.05
N CYS A 67 10.72 6.94 3.89
CA CYS A 67 11.58 8.12 3.79
C CYS A 67 11.10 9.27 4.68
N ASN A 68 9.79 9.54 4.66
CA ASN A 68 9.18 10.60 5.47
C ASN A 68 9.15 10.29 6.97
N THR A 69 9.30 9.01 7.34
CA THR A 69 9.18 8.58 8.74
C THR A 69 10.54 8.30 9.37
N MET A 70 11.57 7.94 8.62
CA MET A 70 12.81 7.38 9.15
C MET A 70 13.51 8.33 10.15
N ASN A 71 13.62 9.61 9.80
CA ASN A 71 14.35 10.62 10.56
C ASN A 71 13.46 11.53 11.44
N LEU A 72 12.22 11.11 11.72
CA LEU A 72 11.32 11.89 12.57
C LEU A 72 11.78 11.84 14.03
N ALA A 73 12.23 12.99 14.54
CA ALA A 73 12.55 13.21 15.95
C ALA A 73 11.28 13.53 16.76
N GLU A 74 10.33 12.59 16.80
CA GLU A 74 9.11 12.70 17.61
C GLU A 74 8.97 11.52 18.57
N LYS A 75 8.25 11.71 19.68
CA LYS A 75 7.95 10.63 20.63
C LYS A 75 7.11 9.55 19.94
N GLN A 76 7.33 8.29 20.30
CA GLN A 76 6.63 7.14 19.70
C GLN A 76 5.09 7.28 19.76
N GLU A 77 4.55 7.73 20.88
CA GLU A 77 3.11 7.99 21.04
C GLU A 77 2.59 9.02 20.03
N GLN A 78 3.30 10.15 19.88
CA GLN A 78 2.92 11.21 18.94
C GLN A 78 2.99 10.73 17.48
N PHE A 79 3.96 9.88 17.16
CA PHE A 79 4.06 9.23 15.87
C PHE A 79 2.78 8.43 15.58
N TYR A 80 2.39 7.51 16.48
CA TYR A 80 1.23 6.64 16.27
C TYR A 80 -0.08 7.41 16.18
N ILE A 81 -0.31 8.38 17.06
CA ILE A 81 -1.51 9.22 17.02
C ILE A 81 -1.60 9.94 15.68
N ARG A 82 -0.52 10.59 15.23
CA ARG A 82 -0.50 11.32 13.95
C ARG A 82 -0.80 10.40 12.76
N ARG A 83 -0.30 9.16 12.76
CA ARG A 83 -0.58 8.19 11.71
C ARG A 83 -2.01 7.69 11.77
N PHE A 84 -2.51 7.35 12.95
CA PHE A 84 -3.90 6.95 13.12
C PHE A 84 -4.87 8.03 12.61
N MET A 85 -4.63 9.30 12.92
CA MET A 85 -5.46 10.40 12.42
C MET A 85 -5.41 10.54 10.89
N ARG A 86 -4.26 10.26 10.25
CA ARG A 86 -4.09 10.44 8.79
C ARG A 86 -4.52 9.25 7.96
N VAL A 87 -4.42 8.03 8.47
CA VAL A 87 -4.74 6.80 7.70
C VAL A 87 -5.76 5.91 8.39
N GLY A 88 -5.79 5.86 9.72
CA GLY A 88 -6.75 5.07 10.49
C GLY A 88 -8.16 5.64 10.42
N ILE A 89 -8.32 6.96 10.61
CA ILE A 89 -9.64 7.61 10.48
C ILE A 89 -10.21 7.45 9.07
N PRO A 90 -9.48 7.78 7.98
CA PRO A 90 -10.00 7.53 6.63
C PRO A 90 -10.37 6.08 6.39
N PHE A 91 -9.57 5.12 6.86
CA PHE A 91 -9.88 3.70 6.73
C PHE A 91 -11.22 3.35 7.40
N VAL A 92 -11.41 3.71 8.67
CA VAL A 92 -12.65 3.43 9.41
C VAL A 92 -13.85 4.07 8.71
N VAL A 93 -13.74 5.35 8.32
CA VAL A 93 -14.82 6.09 7.66
C VAL A 93 -15.20 5.44 6.33
N TRP A 94 -14.21 5.14 5.48
CA TRP A 94 -14.47 4.48 4.20
C TRP A 94 -15.00 3.05 4.36
N SER A 95 -14.52 2.29 5.35
CA SER A 95 -15.05 0.96 5.65
C SER A 95 -16.54 1.02 5.98
N LEU A 96 -16.96 1.99 6.79
CA LEU A 96 -18.38 2.18 7.13
C LEU A 96 -19.19 2.61 5.89
N ILE A 97 -18.68 3.56 5.10
CA ILE A 97 -19.34 4.01 3.86
C ILE A 97 -19.56 2.81 2.92
N TYR A 98 -18.53 2.01 2.66
CA TYR A 98 -18.64 0.85 1.77
C TYR A 98 -19.49 -0.26 2.37
N PHE A 99 -19.43 -0.49 3.67
CA PHE A 99 -20.31 -1.43 4.35
C PHE A 99 -21.79 -1.09 4.13
N PHE A 100 -22.19 0.17 4.38
CA PHE A 100 -23.57 0.61 4.14
C PHE A 100 -23.93 0.59 2.65
N PHE A 101 -22.99 0.97 1.78
CA PHE A 101 -23.20 0.90 0.34
C PHE A 101 -23.45 -0.54 -0.13
N ASN A 102 -22.66 -1.50 0.34
CA ASN A 102 -22.79 -2.91 -0.03
C ASN A 102 -24.12 -3.51 0.45
N ILE A 103 -24.55 -3.19 1.67
CA ILE A 103 -25.87 -3.62 2.17
C ILE A 103 -27.01 -3.00 1.35
N THR A 104 -26.95 -1.69 1.12
CA THR A 104 -28.07 -0.94 0.53
C THR A 104 -28.20 -1.16 -0.98
N PHE A 105 -27.08 -1.19 -1.70
CA PHE A 105 -27.07 -1.18 -3.17
C PHE A 105 -26.64 -2.52 -3.78
N ARG A 106 -25.85 -3.33 -3.07
CA ARG A 106 -25.42 -4.66 -3.56
C ARG A 106 -26.21 -5.81 -2.95
N GLY A 107 -27.05 -5.55 -1.96
CA GLY A 107 -27.84 -6.58 -1.27
C GLY A 107 -26.98 -7.58 -0.50
N GLU A 108 -25.75 -7.20 -0.14
CA GLU A 108 -24.86 -8.05 0.64
C GLU A 108 -25.33 -8.13 2.08
N ASN A 109 -25.25 -9.32 2.68
CA ASN A 109 -25.59 -9.55 4.08
C ASN A 109 -24.32 -9.87 4.87
N TYR A 110 -24.11 -9.13 5.95
CA TYR A 110 -22.98 -9.32 6.85
C TYR A 110 -23.50 -9.72 8.23
N ASP A 111 -23.04 -10.88 8.73
CA ASP A 111 -23.08 -11.16 10.16
C ASP A 111 -21.92 -10.43 10.88
N ILE A 112 -21.92 -10.46 12.22
CA ILE A 112 -20.88 -9.79 13.02
C ILE A 112 -19.48 -10.33 12.68
N LYS A 113 -19.37 -11.64 12.43
CA LYS A 113 -18.09 -12.29 12.15
C LYS A 113 -17.51 -11.85 10.81
N SER A 114 -18.31 -11.89 9.75
CA SER A 114 -17.96 -11.45 8.41
C SER A 114 -17.71 -9.94 8.37
N PHE A 115 -18.45 -9.13 9.13
CA PHE A 115 -18.13 -7.71 9.28
C PHE A 115 -16.73 -7.52 9.84
N ILE A 116 -16.41 -8.15 10.98
CA ILE A 116 -15.09 -8.04 11.61
C ILE A 116 -14.00 -8.54 10.67
N GLN A 117 -14.20 -9.68 10.01
CA GLN A 117 -13.24 -10.23 9.07
C GLN A 117 -13.00 -9.28 7.88
N ASN A 118 -14.05 -8.78 7.24
CA ASN A 118 -13.92 -7.85 6.12
C ASN A 118 -13.30 -6.52 6.56
N PHE A 119 -13.59 -6.06 7.78
CA PHE A 119 -12.94 -4.88 8.35
C PHE A 119 -11.44 -5.10 8.57
N LEU A 120 -11.05 -6.21 9.19
CA LEU A 120 -9.64 -6.50 9.50
C LEU A 120 -8.76 -6.73 8.26
N VAL A 121 -9.34 -7.27 7.19
CA VAL A 121 -8.62 -7.51 5.92
C VAL A 121 -8.80 -6.32 4.94
N GLY A 122 -9.70 -5.38 5.23
CA GLY A 122 -9.95 -4.22 4.37
C GLY A 122 -10.68 -4.59 3.07
N HIS A 123 -11.66 -5.50 3.13
CA HIS A 123 -12.31 -6.10 1.97
C HIS A 123 -13.72 -5.54 1.66
N PHE A 124 -14.17 -4.49 2.34
CA PHE A 124 -15.41 -3.80 1.96
C PHE A 124 -15.32 -3.14 0.57
N ASN A 125 -14.12 -2.85 0.11
CA ASN A 125 -13.83 -2.40 -1.25
C ASN A 125 -12.51 -3.03 -1.74
N PRO A 126 -12.40 -3.45 -3.02
CA PRO A 126 -11.20 -4.10 -3.56
C PRO A 126 -9.91 -3.31 -3.44
N ASN A 127 -9.95 -2.00 -3.20
CA ASN A 127 -8.77 -1.14 -3.11
C ASN A 127 -8.33 -0.89 -1.65
N MET A 128 -9.16 -1.27 -0.67
CA MET A 128 -8.91 -0.98 0.74
C MET A 128 -7.91 -1.93 1.41
N TRP A 129 -7.57 -3.06 0.78
CA TRP A 129 -6.56 -3.98 1.31
C TRP A 129 -5.22 -3.28 1.57
N PHE A 130 -4.89 -2.25 0.78
CA PHE A 130 -3.64 -1.49 0.88
C PHE A 130 -3.41 -0.87 2.27
N PHE A 131 -4.47 -0.54 3.02
CA PHE A 131 -4.34 0.03 4.36
C PHE A 131 -3.73 -0.95 5.36
N ILE A 132 -4.00 -2.25 5.23
CA ILE A 132 -3.54 -3.27 6.16
C ILE A 132 -2.00 -3.39 6.19
N PRO A 133 -1.29 -3.60 5.07
CA PRO A 133 0.17 -3.57 5.06
C PRO A 133 0.73 -2.19 5.40
N LEU A 134 0.02 -1.10 5.10
CA LEU A 134 0.43 0.24 5.51
C LEU A 134 0.41 0.41 7.05
N PHE A 135 -0.59 -0.15 7.74
CA PHE A 135 -0.62 -0.18 9.20
C PHE A 135 0.50 -1.04 9.76
N GLY A 136 0.74 -2.22 9.19
CA GLY A 136 1.88 -3.07 9.57
C GLY A 136 3.22 -2.35 9.40
N LEU A 137 3.38 -1.59 8.32
CA LEU A 137 4.55 -0.74 8.11
C LEU A 137 4.67 0.31 9.22
N TYR A 138 3.62 1.07 9.53
CA TYR A 138 3.68 2.08 10.58
C TYR A 138 3.91 1.49 11.98
N LEU A 139 3.34 0.33 12.29
CA LEU A 139 3.61 -0.39 13.53
C LEU A 139 5.08 -0.79 13.65
N SER A 140 5.68 -1.26 12.55
CA SER A 140 7.09 -1.66 12.51
C SER A 140 8.08 -0.49 12.45
N MET A 141 7.64 0.73 12.09
CA MET A 141 8.53 1.87 11.88
C MET A 141 9.49 2.16 13.03
N PRO A 142 9.11 2.18 14.32
CA PRO A 142 10.07 2.45 15.40
C PRO A 142 11.20 1.42 15.46
N TYR A 143 10.90 0.15 15.20
CA TYR A 143 11.90 -0.92 15.14
C TYR A 143 12.79 -0.77 13.90
N LEU A 144 12.19 -0.47 12.74
CA LEU A 144 12.93 -0.21 11.50
C LEU A 144 13.89 0.97 11.63
N ARG A 145 13.52 2.02 12.37
CA ARG A 145 14.42 3.15 12.66
C ARG A 145 15.64 2.73 13.46
N ILE A 146 15.44 1.97 14.54
CA ILE A 146 16.52 1.48 15.39
C ILE A 146 17.48 0.62 14.56
N LEU A 147 16.93 -0.31 13.78
CA LEU A 147 17.69 -1.18 12.88
C LEU A 147 18.48 -0.36 11.84
N TYR A 148 17.81 0.56 11.15
CA TYR A 148 18.43 1.39 10.11
C TYR A 148 19.59 2.21 10.68
N HIS A 149 19.40 2.90 11.80
CA HIS A 149 20.44 3.72 12.42
C HIS A 149 21.57 2.91 13.06
N GLY A 150 21.31 1.65 13.45
CA GLY A 150 22.32 0.74 14.00
C GLY A 150 23.22 0.08 12.95
N MET A 151 22.81 0.02 11.68
CA MET A 151 23.59 -0.59 10.60
C MET A 151 24.47 0.44 9.87
N SER A 152 25.66 0.00 9.46
CA SER A 152 26.52 0.71 8.50
C SER A 152 25.93 0.74 7.09
N ASP A 153 26.39 1.64 6.23
CA ASP A 153 25.88 1.74 4.85
C ASP A 153 26.09 0.46 4.03
N ARG A 154 27.18 -0.27 4.31
CA ARG A 154 27.44 -1.58 3.69
C ARG A 154 26.42 -2.63 4.15
N GLU A 155 26.14 -2.71 5.45
CA GLU A 155 25.15 -3.65 5.99
C GLU A 155 23.74 -3.34 5.50
N ARG A 156 23.37 -2.04 5.43
CA ARG A 156 22.10 -1.60 4.83
C ARG A 156 21.98 -2.08 3.38
N SER A 157 23.01 -1.86 2.58
CA SER A 157 23.03 -2.26 1.17
C SER A 157 22.93 -3.78 1.01
N LEU A 158 23.67 -4.54 1.82
CA LEU A 158 23.60 -6.01 1.84
C LEU A 158 22.22 -6.51 2.27
N PHE A 159 21.60 -5.90 3.29
CA PHE A 159 20.26 -6.24 3.74
C PHE A 159 19.22 -6.06 2.63
N PHE A 160 19.25 -4.92 1.93
CA PHE A 160 18.34 -4.66 0.81
C PHE A 160 18.60 -5.59 -0.38
N CYS A 161 19.86 -5.81 -0.76
CA CYS A 161 20.21 -6.77 -1.81
C CYS A 161 19.73 -8.17 -1.45
N PHE A 162 20.00 -8.64 -0.23
CA PHE A 162 19.56 -9.96 0.23
C PHE A 162 18.04 -10.09 0.16
N HIS A 163 17.29 -9.11 0.67
CA HIS A 163 15.84 -9.14 0.62
C HIS A 163 15.29 -9.12 -0.82
N PHE A 164 15.89 -8.30 -1.69
CA PHE A 164 15.52 -8.21 -3.10
C PHE A 164 15.73 -9.53 -3.85
N TRP A 165 16.77 -10.30 -3.51
CA TRP A 165 17.03 -11.61 -4.12
C TRP A 165 16.25 -12.75 -3.46
N LEU A 166 16.04 -12.71 -2.15
CA LEU A 166 15.40 -13.77 -1.38
C LEU A 166 13.90 -13.88 -1.67
N VAL A 167 13.19 -12.76 -1.78
CA VAL A 167 11.72 -12.76 -1.92
C VAL A 167 11.26 -13.40 -3.25
N PRO A 168 11.82 -13.03 -4.42
CA PRO A 168 11.51 -13.71 -5.68
C PRO A 168 11.91 -15.18 -5.63
N TYR A 169 13.05 -15.49 -5.01
CA TYR A 169 13.54 -16.86 -4.91
C TYR A 169 12.62 -17.78 -4.09
N ILE A 170 12.13 -17.32 -2.93
CA ILE A 170 11.16 -18.07 -2.11
C ILE A 170 9.86 -18.29 -2.89
N HIS A 171 9.39 -17.28 -3.62
CA HIS A 171 8.16 -17.40 -4.40
C HIS A 171 8.31 -18.39 -5.56
N ILE A 172 9.47 -18.37 -6.23
CA ILE A 172 9.84 -19.38 -7.24
C ILE A 172 9.86 -20.77 -6.61
N LEU A 173 10.51 -20.95 -5.45
CA LEU A 173 10.55 -22.25 -4.78
C LEU A 173 9.16 -22.79 -4.42
N GLN A 174 8.24 -21.94 -3.99
CA GLN A 174 6.84 -22.32 -3.71
C GLN A 174 6.07 -22.80 -4.95
N LEU A 175 6.51 -22.41 -6.16
CA LEU A 175 5.93 -22.90 -7.41
C LEU A 175 6.47 -24.29 -7.80
N TYR A 176 7.65 -24.68 -7.26
CA TYR A 176 8.33 -25.92 -7.62
C TYR A 176 8.32 -26.99 -6.50
N VAL A 177 7.99 -26.62 -5.26
CA VAL A 177 7.88 -27.53 -4.13
C VAL A 177 6.39 -27.64 -3.75
N PRO A 178 5.78 -28.85 -3.86
CA PRO A 178 4.35 -29.06 -3.61
C PRO A 178 3.95 -28.91 -2.14
#